data_AF-A0A8S2TSB8-F1
#
_entry.id   AF-A0A8S2TSB8-F1
#
_cell.length_a   1.000
_cell.length_b   1.000
_cell.length_c   1.000
_cell.angle_alpha   90.00
_cell.angle_beta   90.00
_cell.angle_gamma   90.00
#
_symmetry.space_group_name_H-M   'P 1'
#
loop_
_entity.id
_entity.type
_entity.pdbx_description
1 polymer ?
#
loop_
_entity_poly.entity_id
_entity_poly.type
_entity_poly.pdbx_seq_one_letter_code
_entity_poly.pdbx_strand_id
1 'polypeptide(L)' 'DIELKTICSALKLYLRTLKEPVFTFKLHNRFIEAAMIDDKADRIRTLHCLLKELPKQNHELLYILMSHLHK' A
#
# COMPACT_ATOMS: atom_id res chain seq x y z
N ASP A 1 -16.24 -21.06 -2.08
CA ASP A 1 -15.98 -20.02 -3.12
C ASP A 1 -16.72 -18.71 -2.95
N ILE A 2 -18.05 -18.70 -2.75
CA ILE A 2 -18.81 -17.45 -2.56
C ILE A 2 -18.32 -16.69 -1.32
N GLU A 3 -18.11 -17.38 -0.21
CA GLU A 3 -17.65 -16.78 1.05
C GLU A 3 -16.27 -16.13 0.94
N LEU A 4 -15.31 -16.76 0.25
CA LEU A 4 -13.98 -16.18 0.02
C LEU A 4 -14.06 -14.88 -0.78
N LYS A 5 -14.86 -14.88 -1.86
CA LYS A 5 -15.09 -13.67 -2.68
C LYS A 5 -15.75 -12.57 -1.85
N THR A 6 -16.67 -12.91 -0.95
CA THR A 6 -17.32 -11.97 -0.04
C THR A 6 -16.32 -11.38 0.96
N ILE A 7 -15.47 -12.20 1.59
CA ILE A 7 -14.43 -11.75 2.52
C ILE A 7 -13.43 -10.81 1.83
N CYS A 8 -12.93 -11.18 0.65
CA CYS A 8 -12.04 -10.30 -0.12
C CYS A 8 -12.72 -8.99 -0.50
N SER A 9 -14.02 -9.02 -0.82
CA SER A 9 -14.79 -7.82 -1.15
C SER A 9 -14.98 -6.92 0.07
N ALA A 10 -15.27 -7.49 1.23
CA ALA A 10 -15.37 -6.77 2.50
C ALA A 10 -14.02 -6.12 2.88
N LEU A 11 -12.91 -6.84 2.74
CA LEU A 11 -11.57 -6.28 2.98
C LEU A 11 -11.26 -5.10 2.05
N LYS A 12 -11.52 -5.25 0.75
CA LYS A 12 -11.35 -4.17 -0.23
C LYS A 12 -12.22 -2.96 0.10
N LEU A 13 -13.46 -3.20 0.55
CA LEU A 13 -14.37 -2.13 0.96
C LEU A 13 -13.83 -1.40 2.20
N TYR A 14 -13.43 -2.14 3.24
CA TYR A 14 -12.85 -1.58 4.45
C TYR A 14 -11.69 -0.62 4.15
N LEU A 15 -10.72 -1.06 3.34
CA LEU A 15 -9.57 -0.25 2.95
C LEU A 15 -9.96 1.03 2.18
N ARG A 16 -11.04 0.98 1.39
CA ARG A 16 -11.57 2.16 0.65
C ARG A 16 -12.36 3.12 1.54
N THR A 17 -12.94 2.63 2.63
CA THR A 17 -13.74 3.45 3.57
C THR A 17 -12.92 4.15 4.64
N LEU A 18 -11.61 3.90 4.71
CA LEU A 18 -10.74 4.61 5.65
C LEU A 18 -10.78 6.12 5.37
N LYS A 19 -10.80 6.93 6.45
CA LYS A 19 -10.76 8.40 6.35
C LYS A 19 -9.53 8.90 5.58
N GLU A 20 -8.44 8.16 5.69
CA GLU A 20 -7.20 8.37 4.95
C GLU A 20 -6.78 7.04 4.31
N PRO A 21 -6.38 7.01 3.03
CA PRO A 21 -5.95 5.79 2.37
C PRO A 21 -4.67 5.23 3.00
N VAL A 22 -4.42 3.93 2.81
CA VAL A 22 -3.24 3.24 3.36
C VAL A 22 -1.93 3.95 2.96
N PHE A 23 -1.85 4.47 1.73
CA PHE A 23 -0.68 5.21 1.24
C PHE A 23 -0.64 6.70 1.64
N THR A 24 -1.63 7.18 2.41
CA THR A 24 -1.88 8.59 2.77
C THR A 24 -2.15 9.48 1.56
N PHE A 25 -2.95 10.53 1.72
CA PHE A 25 -3.13 11.51 0.62
C PHE A 25 -1.83 12.28 0.35
N LYS A 26 -1.07 12.59 1.42
CA LYS A 26 0.16 13.36 1.36
C LYS A 26 1.26 12.68 0.54
N LEU A 27 1.42 11.37 0.66
CA LEU A 27 2.49 10.63 -0.01
C LEU A 27 2.05 10.00 -1.33
N HIS A 28 0.75 9.99 -1.66
CA HIS A 28 0.21 9.29 -2.82
C HIS A 28 0.95 9.61 -4.13
N ASN A 29 1.05 10.90 -4.50
CA ASN A 29 1.73 11.31 -5.73
C ASN A 29 3.21 10.91 -5.74
N ARG A 30 3.90 11.03 -4.59
CA ARG A 30 5.30 10.63 -4.47
C ARG A 30 5.49 9.13 -4.67
N PHE A 31 4.54 8.30 -4.22
CA PHE A 31 4.56 6.86 -4.50
C PHE A 31 4.37 6.56 -5.98
N ILE A 32 3.48 7.29 -6.67
CA ILE A 32 3.29 7.14 -8.13
C ILE A 32 4.56 7.54 -8.87
N GLU A 33 5.13 8.71 -8.57
CA GLU A 33 6.39 9.19 -9.17
C GLU A 33 7.53 8.19 -8.94
N ALA A 34 7.70 7.69 -7.71
CA ALA A 34 8.72 6.70 -7.40
C ALA A 34 8.52 5.40 -8.18
N ALA A 35 7.29 4.95 -8.38
CA ALA A 35 6.98 3.74 -9.15
C ALA A 35 7.30 3.89 -10.65
N MET A 36 7.32 5.12 -11.18
CA MET A 36 7.63 5.44 -12.57
C MET A 36 9.12 5.63 -12.85
N ILE A 37 10.00 5.56 -11.84
CA ILE A 37 11.46 5.62 -12.02
C ILE A 37 11.92 4.44 -12.86
N ASP A 38 12.63 4.69 -13.97
CA ASP A 38 13.11 3.66 -14.89
C ASP A 38 14.17 2.76 -14.25
N ASP A 39 15.17 3.36 -13.60
CA ASP A 39 16.24 2.63 -12.94
C ASP A 39 15.68 1.82 -11.75
N LYS A 40 15.86 0.49 -11.83
CA LYS A 40 15.29 -0.42 -10.84
C LYS A 40 15.85 -0.20 -9.43
N ALA A 41 17.15 0.08 -9.32
CA ALA A 41 17.78 0.24 -8.02
C ALA A 41 17.31 1.54 -7.34
N ASP A 42 17.21 2.62 -8.11
CA ASP A 42 16.70 3.91 -7.64
C ASP A 42 15.21 3.86 -7.31
N ARG A 43 14.40 3.18 -8.14
CA ARG A 43 12.98 2.91 -7.85
C ARG A 43 12.80 2.22 -6.49
N ILE A 44 13.52 1.12 -6.27
CA ILE A 44 13.44 0.35 -5.02
C ILE A 44 13.86 1.21 -3.83
N ARG A 45 14.99 1.92 -3.95
CA ARG A 45 15.50 2.80 -2.90
C ARG A 45 14.49 3.89 -2.55
N THR A 46 13.93 4.56 -3.55
CA THR A 46 12.96 5.66 -3.37
C THR A 46 11.67 5.16 -2.72
N LEU A 47 11.13 4.03 -3.19
CA LEU A 47 9.97 3.38 -2.57
C LEU A 47 10.25 3.00 -1.11
N HIS A 48 11.43 2.44 -0.80
CA HIS A 48 11.83 2.12 0.58
C HIS A 48 11.89 3.37 1.48
N CYS A 49 12.38 4.50 0.96
CA CYS A 49 12.37 5.75 1.71
C CYS A 49 10.94 6.23 2.00
N LEU A 50 10.06 6.20 0.99
CA LEU A 50 8.66 6.60 1.16
C LEU A 50 7.89 5.71 2.14
N LEU A 51 8.17 4.41 2.15
CA LEU A 51 7.59 3.48 3.13
C LEU A 51 7.95 3.88 4.56
N LYS A 52 9.19 4.35 4.81
CA LYS A 52 9.62 4.83 6.13
C LYS A 52 8.98 6.15 6.54
N GLU A 53 8.46 6.93 5.59
CA GLU A 53 7.76 8.18 5.87
C GLU A 53 6.27 7.98 6.21
N LEU A 54 5.72 6.78 5.98
CA LEU A 54 4.34 6.49 6.36
C LEU A 54 4.16 6.52 7.88
N PRO A 55 2.98 6.96 8.37
CA PRO A 55 2.61 6.73 9.76
C PRO A 55 2.73 5.25 10.12
N LYS A 56 3.18 4.96 11.36
CA LYS A 56 3.44 3.59 11.83
C LYS A 56 2.30 2.61 11.53
N GLN A 57 1.05 3.03 11.78
CA GLN A 57 -0.15 2.22 11.57
C GLN A 57 -0.36 1.88 10.09
N ASN A 58 -0.17 2.84 9.19
CA ASN A 58 -0.27 2.66 7.74
C ASN A 58 0.81 1.70 7.23
N HIS A 59 2.05 1.86 7.70
CA HIS A 59 3.16 0.98 7.34
C HIS A 59 2.93 -0.47 7.79
N GLU A 60 2.49 -0.69 9.04
CA GLU A 60 2.17 -2.03 9.56
C GLU A 60 1.02 -2.69 8.78
N LEU A 61 -0.05 -1.94 8.51
CA LEU A 61 -1.18 -2.45 7.71
C LEU A 61 -0.73 -2.83 6.29
N LEU A 62 0.07 -1.97 5.65
CA LEU A 62 0.59 -2.22 4.31
C LEU A 62 1.51 -3.46 4.29
N TYR A 63 2.34 -3.63 5.30
CA TYR A 63 3.20 -4.82 5.45
C TYR A 63 2.37 -6.11 5.52
N ILE A 64 1.33 -6.14 6.35
CA ILE A 64 0.44 -7.31 6.47
C ILE A 64 -0.28 -7.57 5.15
N LEU A 65 -0.81 -6.52 4.51
CA LEU A 65 -1.51 -6.63 3.24
C LEU A 65 -0.61 -7.19 2.14
N MET A 66 0.60 -6.63 1.97
CA MET A 66 1.54 -7.08 0.95
C MET A 66 2.07 -8.49 1.24
N SER A 67 2.30 -8.83 2.51
CA SER A 67 2.68 -10.18 2.92
C SER A 67 1.60 -11.22 2.63
N HIS A 68 0.32 -10.82 2.71
CA HIS A 68 -0.80 -11.67 2.32
C HIS A 68 -0.91 -11.82 0.81
N LEU A 69 -0.77 -10.73 0.05
CA LEU A 69 -0.89 -10.71 -1.42
C LEU A 69 0.30 -11.34 -2.16
N HIS A 70 1.45 -11.45 -1.51
CA HIS A 70 2.62 -12.13 -2.07
C HIS A 70 2.50 -13.66 -2.03
N LYS A 71 1.64 -14.20 -1.18
CA LYS A 71 1.34 -15.63 -1.09
C LYS A 71 0.34 -16.04 -2.15
#